data_AF-A0A1M7YJS3-F1
#
_entry.id   AF-A0A1M7YJS3-F1
#
_cell.length_a   1.000
_cell.length_b   1.000
_cell.length_c   1.000
_cell.angle_alpha   90.00
_cell.angle_beta   90.00
_cell.angle_gamma   90.00
#
_symmetry.space_group_name_H-M   'P 1'
#
loop_
_entity.id
_entity.type
_entity.pdbx_description
1 polymer ?
#
loop_
_entity_poly.entity_id
_entity_poly.type
_entity_poly.pdbx_seq_one_letter_code
_entity_poly.pdbx_strand_id
1 'polypeptide(L)'
;MIGFRHRLLSKWGEGMSERTVVTCVYCGHEYPEGTPAAKHELLTAHIKVCEKHPIRKAEKNIEKLRSALAGLINVETPEDLDRLESILRVTHAPESDKIAALNAIDALRTTAA
;
A
#
# COMPACT_ATOMS: atom_id res chain seq x y z
N MET A 1 12.94 45.98 -43.90
CA MET A 1 11.57 46.08 -43.36
C MET A 1 10.88 44.73 -43.61
N ILE A 2 10.75 43.92 -42.53
CA ILE A 2 9.61 43.05 -42.17
C ILE A 2 9.11 42.05 -43.26
N GLY A 3 8.97 40.75 -43.07
CA GLY A 3 9.06 39.92 -41.87
C GLY A 3 8.71 38.46 -42.17
N PHE A 4 9.47 37.57 -41.52
CA PHE A 4 9.06 36.32 -40.90
C PHE A 4 7.83 35.58 -41.46
N ARG A 5 8.11 34.48 -42.16
CA ARG A 5 7.22 33.30 -42.29
C ARG A 5 6.93 32.73 -40.90
N HIS A 6 5.92 33.27 -40.21
CA HIS A 6 5.44 32.76 -38.93
C HIS A 6 3.90 32.75 -38.90
N ARG A 7 3.27 31.96 -39.78
CA ARG A 7 1.80 31.87 -39.82
C ARG A 7 1.31 30.46 -40.17
N LEU A 8 1.85 29.42 -39.54
CA LEU A 8 1.31 28.06 -39.67
C LEU A 8 1.40 27.19 -38.39
N LEU A 9 1.65 27.78 -37.21
CA LEU A 9 1.63 27.05 -35.93
C LEU A 9 0.54 27.53 -34.95
N SER A 10 -0.30 28.51 -35.33
CA SER A 10 -1.28 29.12 -34.44
C SER A 10 -2.62 28.38 -34.33
N LYS A 11 -2.72 27.15 -34.83
CA LYS A 11 -3.97 26.37 -34.87
C LYS A 11 -3.86 24.93 -34.31
N TRP A 12 -2.86 24.69 -33.46
CA TRP A 12 -2.69 23.41 -32.75
C TRP A 12 -2.64 23.66 -31.22
N GLY A 13 -3.64 24.35 -30.69
CA GLY A 13 -3.75 24.61 -29.25
C GLY A 13 -5.16 24.83 -28.73
N GLU A 14 -6.17 24.79 -29.61
CA GLU A 14 -7.58 24.97 -29.24
C GLU A 14 -8.35 23.75 -29.77
N GLY A 15 -8.67 22.79 -28.90
CA GLY A 15 -9.60 21.71 -29.30
C GLY A 15 -9.45 20.33 -28.66
N MET A 16 -8.75 20.15 -27.54
CA MET A 16 -8.83 18.90 -26.77
C MET A 16 -9.05 19.20 -25.28
N SER A 17 -10.22 19.78 -24.96
CA SER A 17 -10.84 19.48 -23.67
C SER A 17 -11.45 18.07 -23.75
N GLU A 18 -10.59 17.08 -23.96
CA GLU A 18 -10.98 15.69 -23.88
C GLU A 18 -11.20 15.44 -22.39
N ARG A 19 -12.47 15.52 -21.97
CA ARG A 19 -12.94 15.31 -20.60
C ARG A 19 -12.58 13.89 -20.20
N THR A 20 -11.32 13.71 -19.81
CA THR A 20 -10.77 12.40 -19.47
C THR A 20 -11.27 12.13 -18.07
N VAL A 21 -12.45 11.52 -18.00
CA VAL A 21 -12.99 11.02 -16.74
C VAL A 21 -12.03 9.93 -16.28
N VAL A 22 -11.36 10.19 -15.17
CA VAL A 22 -10.51 9.20 -14.53
C VAL A 22 -11.44 8.19 -13.87
N THR A 23 -11.12 6.91 -13.98
CA THR A 23 -11.87 5.84 -13.34
C THR A 23 -10.95 4.93 -12.55
N CYS A 24 -11.47 4.33 -11.48
CA CYS A 24 -10.76 3.28 -10.78
C CYS A 24 -10.76 2.02 -11.64
N VAL A 25 -9.58 1.58 -12.07
CA VAL A 25 -9.38 0.41 -12.96
C VAL A 25 -10.03 -0.87 -12.41
N TYR A 26 -10.16 -0.99 -11.09
CA TYR A 26 -10.64 -2.21 -10.45
C TYR A 26 -12.15 -2.26 -10.22
N CYS A 27 -12.78 -1.11 -9.90
CA CYS A 27 -14.21 -1.07 -9.58
C CYS A 27 -15.06 -0.25 -10.54
N GLY A 28 -14.43 0.51 -11.44
CA GLY A 28 -15.12 1.39 -12.39
C GLY A 28 -15.66 2.68 -11.77
N HIS A 29 -15.32 3.02 -10.52
CA HIS A 29 -15.74 4.28 -9.91
C HIS A 29 -15.19 5.46 -10.70
N GLU A 30 -16.08 6.35 -11.14
CA GLU A 30 -15.75 7.57 -11.86
C GLU A 30 -15.43 8.69 -10.88
N TYR A 31 -14.30 9.35 -11.09
CA TYR A 31 -13.90 10.51 -10.31
C TYR A 31 -14.45 11.80 -10.95
N PRO A 32 -14.62 12.88 -10.17
CA PRO A 32 -15.07 14.16 -10.70
C PRO A 32 -14.24 14.63 -11.88
N GLU A 33 -14.89 15.32 -12.83
CA GLU A 33 -14.22 15.88 -13.99
C GLU A 33 -13.09 16.84 -13.57
N GLY A 34 -11.93 16.74 -14.23
CA GLY A 34 -10.74 17.51 -13.87
C GLY A 34 -9.89 16.89 -12.74
N THR A 35 -10.26 15.72 -12.22
CA THR A 35 -9.40 14.97 -11.28
C THR A 35 -8.08 14.59 -11.98
N PRO A 36 -6.91 14.98 -11.44
CA PRO A 36 -5.62 14.55 -11.96
C PRO A 36 -5.50 13.03 -11.95
N ALA A 37 -4.95 12.45 -13.01
CA ALA A 37 -4.76 11.00 -13.13
C ALA A 37 -3.73 10.41 -12.14
N ALA A 38 -3.01 11.24 -11.38
CA ALA A 38 -2.00 10.80 -10.43
C ALA A 38 -1.94 11.69 -9.18
N LYS A 39 -1.54 11.07 -8.06
CA LYS A 39 -1.21 11.74 -6.79
C LYS A 39 -2.32 12.66 -6.24
N HIS A 40 -3.58 12.33 -6.51
CA HIS A 40 -4.73 13.06 -6.00
C HIS A 40 -5.31 12.39 -4.75
N GLU A 41 -5.71 13.18 -3.76
CA GLU A 41 -6.23 12.68 -2.48
C GLU A 41 -7.50 11.83 -2.67
N LEU A 42 -8.39 12.21 -3.61
CA LEU A 42 -9.60 11.43 -3.92
C LEU A 42 -9.28 10.02 -4.43
N LEU A 43 -8.25 9.88 -5.27
CA LEU A 43 -7.81 8.57 -5.76
C LEU A 43 -7.32 7.71 -4.60
N THR A 44 -6.48 8.29 -3.74
CA THR A 44 -5.93 7.61 -2.56
C THR A 44 -7.02 7.22 -1.57
N ALA A 45 -7.97 8.12 -1.31
CA ALA A 45 -9.10 7.88 -0.41
C ALA A 45 -9.95 6.72 -0.92
N HIS A 46 -10.22 6.67 -2.24
CA HIS A 46 -10.97 5.58 -2.84
C HIS A 46 -10.25 4.23 -2.73
N ILE A 47 -8.93 4.18 -3.00
CA ILE A 47 -8.13 2.96 -2.91
C ILE A 47 -8.24 2.29 -1.53
N LYS A 48 -8.30 3.10 -0.46
CA LYS A 48 -8.43 2.61 0.93
C LYS A 48 -9.78 1.92 1.21
N VAL A 49 -10.82 2.23 0.46
CA VAL A 49 -12.18 1.69 0.68
C VAL A 49 -12.60 0.69 -0.39
N CYS A 50 -12.01 0.72 -1.58
CA CYS A 50 -12.40 -0.10 -2.72
C CYS A 50 -12.25 -1.61 -2.46
N GLU A 51 -13.36 -2.35 -2.53
CA GLU A 51 -13.40 -3.80 -2.28
C GLU A 51 -12.68 -4.63 -3.35
N LYS A 52 -12.75 -4.17 -4.62
CA LYS A 52 -12.12 -4.84 -5.76
C LYS A 52 -10.63 -4.50 -5.89
N HIS A 53 -10.11 -3.59 -5.06
CA HIS A 53 -8.71 -3.18 -5.14
C HIS A 53 -7.79 -4.31 -4.64
N PRO A 54 -6.65 -4.59 -5.32
CA PRO A 54 -5.73 -5.67 -4.93
C PRO A 54 -5.22 -5.57 -3.49
N ILE A 55 -5.20 -4.36 -2.92
CA ILE A 55 -4.83 -4.12 -1.52
C ILE A 55 -5.69 -4.94 -0.55
N ARG A 56 -6.98 -5.19 -0.86
CA ARG A 56 -7.86 -6.00 -0.01
C ARG A 56 -7.42 -7.45 0.09
N LYS A 57 -6.91 -8.00 -1.01
CA LYS A 57 -6.34 -9.35 -1.02
C LYS A 57 -5.03 -9.37 -0.24
N ALA A 58 -4.20 -8.34 -0.38
CA ALA A 58 -2.96 -8.21 0.38
C ALA A 58 -3.22 -8.11 1.90
N GLU A 59 -4.13 -7.24 2.32
CA GLU A 59 -4.57 -7.09 3.73
C GLU A 59 -5.03 -8.43 4.31
N LYS A 60 -5.93 -9.13 3.61
CA LYS A 60 -6.41 -10.46 4.05
C LYS A 60 -5.29 -11.50 4.14
N ASN A 61 -4.34 -11.48 3.21
CA ASN A 61 -3.21 -12.39 3.24
C ASN A 61 -2.26 -12.06 4.41
N ILE A 62 -2.00 -10.77 4.67
CA ILE A 62 -1.20 -10.32 5.82
C ILE A 62 -1.86 -10.80 7.11
N GLU A 63 -3.16 -10.57 7.27
CA GLU A 63 -3.89 -11.03 8.46
C GLU A 63 -3.77 -12.54 8.65
N LYS A 64 -4.03 -13.33 7.59
CA LYS A 64 -3.91 -14.79 7.64
C LYS A 64 -2.50 -15.25 8.04
N LEU A 65 -1.46 -14.64 7.49
CA LEU A 65 -0.08 -14.98 7.79
C LEU A 65 0.30 -14.58 9.22
N ARG A 66 -0.18 -13.43 9.70
CA ARG A 66 -0.02 -12.99 11.08
C ARG A 66 -0.66 -13.96 12.05
N SER A 67 -1.92 -14.37 11.83
CA SER A 67 -2.60 -15.33 12.69
C SER A 67 -1.87 -16.68 12.71
N ALA A 68 -1.39 -17.15 11.54
CA ALA A 68 -0.63 -18.40 11.46
C ALA A 68 0.72 -18.31 12.21
N LEU A 69 1.41 -17.18 12.12
CA LEU A 69 2.67 -16.95 12.82
C LEU A 69 2.46 -16.86 14.33
N ALA A 70 1.46 -16.10 14.79
CA ALA A 70 1.09 -16.00 16.20
C ALA A 70 0.72 -17.37 16.79
N GLY A 71 -0.03 -18.18 16.04
CA GLY A 71 -0.35 -19.56 16.43
C GLY A 71 0.87 -20.48 16.47
N LEU A 72 1.82 -20.34 15.55
CA LEU A 72 3.06 -21.13 15.53
C LEU A 72 3.94 -20.86 16.76
N ILE A 73 4.03 -19.60 17.20
CA ILE A 73 4.83 -19.22 18.37
C ILE A 73 4.02 -19.15 19.68
N ASN A 74 2.73 -19.52 19.63
CA ASN A 74 1.79 -19.51 20.75
C ASN A 74 1.74 -18.17 21.50
N VAL A 75 1.49 -17.08 20.77
CA VAL A 75 1.35 -15.72 21.29
C VAL A 75 -0.09 -15.25 21.09
N GLU A 76 -0.71 -14.72 22.14
CA GLU A 76 -2.07 -14.20 22.10
C GLU A 76 -2.13 -12.69 22.39
N THR A 77 -1.17 -12.18 23.16
CA THR A 77 -1.13 -10.79 23.62
C THR A 77 0.19 -10.08 23.27
N PRO A 78 0.21 -8.74 23.20
CA PRO A 78 1.46 -7.98 23.09
C PRO A 78 2.45 -8.30 24.22
N GLU A 79 1.96 -8.54 25.44
CA GLU A 79 2.79 -8.89 26.59
C GLU A 79 3.48 -10.26 26.43
N ASP A 80 2.84 -11.20 25.72
CA ASP A 80 3.47 -12.50 25.39
C ASP A 80 4.67 -12.32 24.47
N LEU A 81 4.63 -11.35 23.53
CA LEU A 81 5.76 -11.02 22.66
C LEU A 81 6.96 -10.49 23.46
N ASP A 82 6.71 -9.60 24.41
CA ASP A 82 7.76 -9.04 25.28
C ASP A 82 8.40 -10.12 26.16
N ARG A 83 7.56 -11.02 26.69
CA ARG A 83 8.02 -12.16 27.48
C ARG A 83 8.85 -13.12 26.64
N LEU A 84 8.37 -13.47 25.44
CA LEU A 84 9.05 -14.39 24.54
C LEU A 84 10.39 -13.83 24.07
N GLU A 85 10.45 -12.54 23.75
CA GLU A 85 11.71 -11.85 23.44
C GLU A 85 12.71 -11.96 24.60
N SER A 86 12.26 -11.65 25.82
CA SER A 86 13.12 -11.72 27.01
C SER A 86 13.69 -13.11 27.23
N ILE A 87 12.87 -14.16 27.04
CA ILE A 87 13.29 -15.56 27.13
C ILE A 87 14.30 -15.90 26.04
N LEU A 88 14.02 -15.55 24.78
CA LEU A 88 14.90 -15.86 23.65
C LEU A 88 16.30 -15.25 23.80
N ARG A 89 16.39 -14.05 24.37
CA ARG A 89 17.66 -13.34 24.58
C ARG A 89 18.59 -14.05 25.57
N VAL A 90 18.04 -14.75 26.57
CA VAL A 90 18.82 -15.47 27.60
C VAL A 90 18.91 -16.98 27.35
N THR A 91 18.09 -17.50 26.43
CA THR A 91 18.07 -18.91 26.08
C THR A 91 19.37 -19.31 25.38
N HIS A 92 19.90 -20.47 25.77
CA HIS A 92 21.07 -21.07 25.12
C HIS A 92 20.60 -21.89 23.91
N ALA A 93 20.46 -21.20 22.78
CA ALA A 93 20.10 -21.78 21.49
C ALA A 93 21.06 -21.24 20.40
N PRO A 94 21.15 -21.90 19.24
CA PRO A 94 21.89 -21.38 18.10
C PRO A 94 21.47 -19.94 17.77
N GLU A 95 22.44 -19.09 17.45
CA GLU A 95 22.17 -17.67 17.19
C GLU A 95 21.22 -17.46 16.00
N SER A 96 21.33 -18.31 14.97
CA SER A 96 20.43 -18.31 13.82
C SER A 96 18.97 -18.45 14.21
N ASP A 97 18.69 -19.32 15.18
CA ASP A 97 17.34 -19.67 15.59
C ASP A 97 16.75 -18.55 16.44
N LYS A 98 17.57 -17.94 17.30
CA LYS A 98 17.19 -16.74 18.06
C LYS A 98 16.89 -15.58 17.13
N ILE A 99 17.73 -15.31 16.13
CA ILE A 99 17.49 -14.25 15.15
C ILE A 99 16.19 -14.51 14.39
N ALA A 100 15.93 -15.73 13.94
CA ALA A 100 14.68 -16.08 13.26
C ALA A 100 13.46 -15.82 14.14
N ALA A 101 13.51 -16.20 15.42
CA ALA A 101 12.41 -16.00 16.36
C ALA A 101 12.22 -14.51 16.73
N LEU A 102 13.30 -13.75 16.91
CA LEU A 102 13.24 -12.30 17.15
C LEU A 102 12.65 -11.55 15.96
N ASN A 103 13.01 -11.96 14.73
CA ASN A 103 12.42 -11.39 13.52
C ASN A 103 10.93 -11.72 13.40
N ALA A 104 10.49 -12.90 13.85
CA ALA A 104 9.07 -13.24 13.90
C ALA A 104 8.30 -12.33 14.89
N ILE A 105 8.88 -12.06 16.07
CA ILE A 105 8.32 -11.14 17.05
C ILE A 105 8.20 -9.72 16.47
N ASP A 106 9.28 -9.23 15.84
CA ASP A 106 9.28 -7.90 15.22
C ASP A 106 8.24 -7.80 14.09
N ALA A 107 8.14 -8.83 13.24
CA ALA A 107 7.11 -8.88 12.20
C ALA A 107 5.69 -8.81 12.80
N LEU A 108 5.43 -9.50 13.91
CA LEU A 108 4.14 -9.45 14.59
C LEU A 108 3.84 -8.08 15.23
N ARG A 109 4.85 -7.36 15.72
CA ARG A 109 4.68 -5.99 16.24
C ARG A 109 4.45 -4.97 15.14
N THR A 110 5.27 -4.99 14.09
CA THR A 110 5.27 -3.97 13.03
C THR A 110 4.08 -4.07 12.08
N THR A 111 3.47 -5.26 11.96
CA THR A 111 2.28 -5.46 11.12
C THR A 111 0.98 -5.52 11.94
N ALA A 112 1.02 -5.17 13.24
CA ALA A 112 -0.19 -4.95 14.03
C ALA A 112 -0.93 -3.72 13.50
N ALA A 113 -2.22 -3.88 13.22
CA ALA A 113 -3.10 -2.84 12.67
C ALA A 113 -3.48 -1.80 13.72
#